data_AF-A0A356R559-F1
#
_entry.id   AF-A0A356R559-F1
#
_cell.length_a   1.000
_cell.length_b   1.000
_cell.length_c   1.000
_cell.angle_alpha   90.00
_cell.angle_beta   90.00
_cell.angle_gamma   90.00
#
_symmetry.space_group_name_H-M   'P 1'
#
loop_
_entity.id
_entity.type
_entity.pdbx_description
1 polymer ?
#
loop_
_entity_poly.entity_id
_entity_poly.type
_entity_poly.pdbx_seq_one_letter_code
_entity_poly.pdbx_strand_id
1 'polypeptide(L)' 'MTVLWASVKQAKLAIKSWMHCYNEKRPHQALQYRSPRQFRQEQCLQVT' A
#
# COMPACT_ATOMS: atom_id res chain seq x y z
N MET A 1 16.73 -12.47 -21.06
CA MET A 1 15.38 -12.17 -20.53
C MET A 1 15.47 -12.24 -19.01
N THR A 2 15.59 -11.11 -18.33
CA THR A 2 15.82 -11.08 -16.88
C THR A 2 14.49 -11.23 -16.16
N VAL A 3 14.27 -12.35 -15.46
CA VAL A 3 13.12 -12.46 -14.57
C VAL A 3 13.37 -11.56 -13.36
N LEU A 4 12.46 -10.62 -13.10
CA LEU A 4 12.54 -9.66 -11.98
C LEU A 4 12.64 -10.35 -10.61
N TRP A 5 12.23 -11.62 -10.53
CA TRP A 5 12.23 -12.42 -9.31
C TRP A 5 12.62 -13.87 -9.65
N ALA A 6 13.42 -14.49 -8.78
CA ALA A 6 13.90 -15.86 -8.96
C ALA A 6 12.83 -16.94 -8.68
N SER A 7 11.68 -16.56 -8.10
CA SER A 7 10.54 -17.45 -7.88
C SER A 7 9.22 -16.69 -7.69
N VAL A 8 8.09 -17.39 -7.86
CA VAL A 8 6.75 -16.87 -7.51
C VAL A 8 6.66 -16.50 -6.03
N LYS A 9 7.33 -17.25 -5.15
CA LYS A 9 7.37 -16.95 -3.71
C LYS A 9 8.04 -15.59 -3.47
N GLN A 10 9.18 -15.33 -4.11
CA GLN A 10 9.87 -14.06 -3.99
C GLN A 10 9.04 -12.90 -4.57
N ALA A 11 8.40 -13.10 -5.72
CA ALA A 11 7.50 -12.10 -6.31
C ALA A 11 6.36 -11.74 -5.35
N LYS A 12 5.71 -12.72 -4.73
CA LYS A 12 4.64 -12.51 -3.74
C LYS A 12 5.13 -11.71 -2.52
N LEU A 13 6.32 -11.98 -2.02
CA LEU A 13 6.90 -11.23 -0.91
C LEU A 13 7.19 -9.78 -1.28
N ALA A 14 7.79 -9.55 -2.46
CA ALA A 14 8.07 -8.21 -2.96
C ALA A 14 6.78 -7.39 -3.15
N ILE A 15 5.76 -7.99 -3.76
CA ILE A 15 4.45 -7.34 -3.95
C ILE A 15 3.81 -7.00 -2.60
N LYS A 16 3.80 -7.93 -1.63
CA LYS A 16 3.26 -7.66 -0.29
C LYS A 16 3.99 -6.52 0.42
N SER A 17 5.32 -6.51 0.34
CA SER A 17 6.15 -5.44 0.91
C SER A 17 5.84 -4.08 0.27
N TRP A 18 5.73 -4.06 -1.06
CA TRP A 18 5.36 -2.86 -1.80
C TRP A 18 3.95 -2.36 -1.43
N MET A 19 2.95 -3.25 -1.39
CA MET A 19 1.58 -2.89 -1.00
C MET A 19 1.52 -2.33 0.41
N HIS A 20 2.26 -2.92 1.36
CA HIS A 20 2.35 -2.41 2.73
C HIS A 20 2.93 -0.99 2.76
N CYS A 21 4.05 -0.75 2.07
CA CYS A 21 4.65 0.58 1.97
C CYS A 21 3.69 1.59 1.31
N TYR A 22 3.03 1.20 0.21
CA TYR A 22 2.07 2.02 -0.51
C TYR A 22 0.92 2.45 0.40
N ASN A 23 0.33 1.49 1.13
CA ASN A 23 -0.83 1.73 1.98
C ASN A 23 -0.51 2.56 3.23
N GLU A 24 0.71 2.49 3.74
CA GLU A 24 1.08 3.16 4.99
C GLU A 24 1.81 4.49 4.79
N LYS A 25 2.60 4.63 3.74
CA LYS A 25 3.55 5.75 3.62
C LYS A 25 3.24 6.70 2.47
N ARG A 26 2.52 6.26 1.44
CA ARG A 26 2.42 7.01 0.19
C ARG A 26 1.20 7.94 0.22
N PRO A 27 1.38 9.28 0.24
CA PRO A 27 0.26 10.21 0.19
C PRO A 27 -0.31 10.28 -1.23
N HIS A 28 -1.63 10.43 -1.33
CA HIS A 28 -2.34 10.56 -2.61
C HIS A 28 -3.13 11.85 -2.67
N GLN A 29 -3.00 12.61 -3.76
CA GLN A 29 -3.76 13.84 -3.98
C GLN A 29 -5.28 13.57 -3.92
N ALA A 30 -5.75 12.46 -4.49
CA ALA A 30 -7.16 12.06 -4.42
C ALA A 30 -7.66 11.80 -2.98
N LEU A 31 -6.75 11.44 -2.06
CA LEU A 31 -7.04 11.24 -0.64
C LEU A 31 -6.66 12.47 0.20
N GLN A 32 -6.65 13.66 -0.41
CA GLN A 32 -6.28 14.91 0.27
C GLN A 32 -4.90 14.80 0.93
N TYR A 33 -3.94 14.22 0.20
CA TYR A 33 -2.55 13.98 0.61
C TYR A 33 -2.37 13.03 1.81
N ARG A 34 -3.35 12.19 2.11
CA ARG A 34 -3.22 11.11 3.10
C ARG A 34 -2.77 9.81 2.45
N SER A 35 -2.16 8.94 3.24
CA SER A 35 -2.01 7.53 2.88
C SER A 35 -3.36 6.80 2.90
N PRO A 36 -3.50 5.68 2.17
CA PRO A 36 -4.71 4.87 2.22
C PRO A 36 -5.09 4.44 3.65
N ARG A 37 -4.09 4.14 4.50
CA ARG A 37 -4.31 3.77 5.90
C ARG A 37 -4.87 4.94 6.72
N GLN A 38 -4.26 6.13 6.62
CA GLN A 38 -4.75 7.33 7.32
C GLN A 38 -6.18 7.67 6.90
N PHE A 39 -6.44 7.67 5.58
CA PHE A 39 -7.78 7.96 5.06
C PHE A 39 -8.83 6.98 5.61
N ARG A 40 -8.53 5.68 5.63
CA ARG A 40 -9.42 4.65 6.19
C ARG A 40 -9.65 4.84 7.70
N GLN A 41 -8.61 5.17 8.46
CA GLN A 41 -8.74 5.42 9.90
C GLN A 41 -9.68 6.59 10.18
N GLU A 42 -9.55 7.68 9.42
CA GLU A 42 -10.43 8.84 9.54
C GLU A 42 -11.88 8.52 9.13
N GLN A 43 -12.09 7.75 8.07
CA GLN A 43 -13.44 7.29 7.70
C GLN A 43 -14.09 6.44 8.80
N CYS A 44 -13.34 5.54 9.44
CA CYS A 44 -13.87 4.76 10.56
C CYS A 44 -14.25 5.64 11.76
N LEU A 45 -13.53 6.73 12.00
CA LEU A 45 -13.84 7.69 13.06
C LEU A 45 -15.09 8.54 12.76
N GLN A 46 -15.43 8.73 11.48
CA GLN A 46 -16.60 9.51 11.05
C GLN A 46 -17.92 8.74 11.09
N VAL A 47 -17.89 7.42 11.31
CA VAL A 47 -19.09 6.56 11.37
C VAL A 47 -19.61 6.40 12.81
N THR A 48 -19.16 7.24 13.74
CA THR A 48 -19.63 7.29 15.15
C THR A 48 -20.42 8.57 15.39
#